data_AF-A0AAN8FCH3-F1
#
_entry.id   AF-A0AAN8FCH3-F1
#
_cell.length_a   1.000
_cell.length_b   1.000
_cell.length_c   1.000
_cell.angle_alpha   90.00
_cell.angle_beta   90.00
_cell.angle_gamma   90.00
#
_symmetry.space_group_name_H-M   'P 1'
#
loop_
_entity.id
_entity.type
_entity.pdbx_description
1 polymer ?
#
loop_
_entity_poly.entity_id
_entity_poly.type
_entity_poly.pdbx_seq_one_letter_code
_entity_poly.pdbx_strand_id
1 'polypeptide(L)'
;MKFITCILTTFLLLDGSVALLRCGNDDIQQGIARSLLVNDCKGRMGKIDACCVAHTNCYENRAPMKVCDDTFCKCIQDSAKKKPTCMFHAANFCAVARAFGVLQYNKLRPQAQPPS
;
A
#
# COMPACT_ATOMS: atom_id res chain seq x y z
N MET A 1 -15.13 -38.67 -25.13
CA MET A 1 -15.28 -37.27 -25.60
C MET A 1 -16.52 -36.66 -24.93
N LYS A 2 -16.36 -35.61 -24.10
CA LYS A 2 -17.35 -34.64 -23.56
C LYS A 2 -17.30 -34.36 -22.04
N PHE A 3 -16.75 -35.24 -21.19
CA PHE A 3 -16.68 -34.97 -19.73
C PHE A 3 -15.36 -34.34 -19.25
N ILE A 4 -14.25 -34.61 -19.93
CA ILE A 4 -12.92 -34.09 -19.54
C ILE A 4 -12.77 -32.59 -19.86
N THR A 5 -13.50 -32.10 -20.86
CA THR A 5 -13.41 -30.71 -21.34
C THR A 5 -14.03 -29.70 -20.35
N CYS A 6 -14.99 -30.12 -19.51
CA CYS A 6 -15.60 -29.22 -18.52
C CYS A 6 -14.69 -28.90 -17.33
N ILE A 7 -13.80 -29.82 -16.94
CA ILE A 7 -12.92 -29.65 -15.78
C ILE A 7 -11.76 -28.70 -16.12
N LEU A 8 -11.30 -28.71 -17.37
CA LEU A 8 -10.23 -27.81 -17.84
C LEU A 8 -10.71 -26.36 -18.02
N THR A 9 -11.99 -26.15 -18.35
CA THR A 9 -12.55 -24.80 -18.51
C THR A 9 -12.88 -24.09 -17.19
N THR A 10 -13.10 -24.83 -16.08
CA THR A 10 -13.45 -24.22 -14.78
C THR A 10 -12.25 -23.68 -14.00
N PHE A 11 -11.03 -24.11 -14.30
CA PHE A 11 -9.81 -23.55 -13.69
C PHE A 11 -9.42 -22.18 -14.25
N LEU A 12 -9.97 -21.77 -15.40
CA LEU A 12 -9.61 -20.52 -16.09
C LEU A 12 -10.36 -19.27 -15.61
N LEU A 13 -11.18 -19.36 -14.54
CA LEU A 13 -11.95 -18.22 -14.02
C LEU A 13 -11.54 -17.78 -12.60
N LEU A 14 -10.43 -18.30 -12.07
CA LEU A 14 -9.83 -17.81 -10.84
C LEU A 14 -8.60 -16.96 -11.15
N ASP A 15 -8.77 -15.92 -11.97
CA ASP A 15 -7.92 -14.73 -11.90
C ASP A 15 -8.27 -13.95 -10.63
N GLY A 16 -8.14 -14.63 -9.49
CA GLY A 16 -8.01 -13.98 -8.21
C GLY A 16 -6.60 -13.44 -8.15
N SER A 17 -6.34 -12.32 -8.85
CA SER A 17 -5.14 -11.54 -8.62
C SER A 17 -5.08 -11.29 -7.12
N VAL A 18 -4.22 -12.02 -6.42
CA VAL A 18 -3.91 -11.72 -5.02
C VAL A 18 -3.28 -10.36 -5.10
N ALA A 19 -4.09 -9.31 -4.91
CA ALA A 19 -3.63 -7.94 -5.01
C ALA A 19 -2.49 -7.80 -4.01
N LEU A 20 -1.27 -7.71 -4.53
CA LEU A 20 -0.09 -7.49 -3.73
C LEU A 20 -0.28 -6.11 -3.09
N LEU A 21 -0.27 -6.07 -1.76
CA LEU A 21 -0.34 -4.82 -1.02
C LEU A 21 1.08 -4.31 -0.80
N ARG A 22 1.49 -3.29 -1.54
CA ARG A 22 2.83 -2.71 -1.53
C ARG A 22 2.95 -1.57 -0.52
N CYS A 23 2.44 -1.82 0.68
CA CYS A 23 2.57 -0.88 1.80
C CYS A 23 3.68 -1.37 2.73
N GLY A 24 4.73 -0.57 2.89
CA GLY A 24 5.94 -0.94 3.61
C GLY A 24 7.16 -0.96 2.69
N ASN A 25 8.34 -1.13 3.28
CA ASN A 25 9.61 -0.96 2.59
C ASN A 25 10.24 -2.29 2.14
N ASP A 26 9.72 -3.41 2.64
CA ASP A 26 10.16 -4.77 2.35
C ASP A 26 8.98 -5.76 2.42
N ASP A 27 9.21 -7.00 2.03
CA ASP A 27 8.18 -8.04 1.95
C ASP A 27 7.58 -8.41 3.32
N ILE A 28 8.35 -8.27 4.40
CA ILE A 28 7.87 -8.55 5.76
C ILE A 28 6.83 -7.51 6.15
N GLN A 29 7.17 -6.23 5.96
CA GLN A 29 6.25 -5.12 6.25
C GLN A 29 4.99 -5.18 5.37
N GLN A 30 5.14 -5.52 4.09
CA GLN A 30 4.01 -5.73 3.19
C GLN A 30 3.12 -6.90 3.64
N GLY A 31 3.71 -8.00 4.10
CA GLY A 31 2.99 -9.14 4.66
C GLY A 31 2.19 -8.80 5.92
N ILE A 32 2.78 -8.01 6.84
CA ILE A 32 2.10 -7.51 8.04
C ILE A 32 0.96 -6.58 7.64
N ALA A 33 1.22 -5.61 6.77
CA ALA A 33 0.22 -4.68 6.27
C ALA A 33 -0.97 -5.41 5.64
N ARG A 34 -0.69 -6.44 4.83
CA ARG A 34 -1.74 -7.26 4.22
C ARG A 34 -2.57 -8.00 5.26
N SER A 35 -1.93 -8.57 6.27
CA SER A 35 -2.59 -9.34 7.33
C SER A 35 -3.54 -8.48 8.16
N LEU A 36 -3.20 -7.20 8.40
CA LEU A 36 -4.07 -6.24 9.08
C LEU A 36 -5.30 -5.85 8.24
N LEU A 37 -5.13 -5.71 6.92
CA LEU A 37 -6.16 -5.13 6.06
C LEU A 37 -7.07 -6.16 5.37
N VAL A 38 -6.61 -7.39 5.14
CA VAL A 38 -7.29 -8.34 4.23
C VAL A 38 -8.76 -8.59 4.59
N ASN A 39 -9.09 -8.62 5.89
CA ASN A 39 -10.44 -8.81 6.37
C ASN A 39 -11.19 -7.49 6.54
N ASP A 40 -10.57 -6.54 7.25
CA ASP A 40 -11.22 -5.28 7.65
C ASP A 40 -11.45 -4.33 6.47
N CYS A 41 -10.58 -4.41 5.46
CA CYS A 41 -10.61 -3.60 4.25
C CYS A 41 -11.00 -4.40 3.00
N LYS A 42 -11.76 -5.49 3.13
CA LYS A 42 -12.27 -6.27 1.99
C LYS A 42 -12.93 -5.34 0.95
N GLY A 43 -12.51 -5.46 -0.31
CA GLY A 43 -12.96 -4.61 -1.42
C GLY A 43 -12.31 -3.22 -1.50
N ARG A 44 -11.34 -2.91 -0.63
CA ARG A 44 -10.55 -1.65 -0.65
C ARG A 44 -9.06 -1.86 -0.91
N MET A 45 -8.57 -3.10 -0.85
CA MET A 45 -7.14 -3.44 -0.96
C MET A 45 -6.45 -2.74 -2.14
N GLY A 46 -7.01 -2.80 -3.35
CA GLY A 46 -6.40 -2.16 -4.52
C GLY A 46 -6.32 -0.62 -4.42
N LYS A 47 -7.30 0.02 -3.76
CA LYS A 47 -7.27 1.48 -3.54
C LYS A 47 -6.22 1.86 -2.50
N ILE A 48 -6.11 1.07 -1.44
CA ILE A 48 -5.10 1.28 -0.39
C ILE A 48 -3.70 1.06 -0.97
N ASP A 49 -3.50 -0.01 -1.75
CA ASP A 49 -2.25 -0.28 -2.45
C ASP A 49 -1.85 0.89 -3.37
N ALA A 50 -2.80 1.43 -4.15
CA ALA A 50 -2.54 2.60 -4.99
C ALA A 50 -2.06 3.82 -4.19
N CYS A 51 -2.59 4.04 -2.97
CA CYS A 51 -2.10 5.09 -2.08
C CYS A 51 -0.66 4.85 -1.64
N CYS A 52 -0.31 3.60 -1.29
CA CYS A 52 1.05 3.25 -0.86
C CYS A 52 2.06 3.40 -1.99
N VAL A 53 1.74 2.95 -3.20
CA VAL A 53 2.59 3.14 -4.38
C VAL A 53 2.79 4.61 -4.70
N ALA A 54 1.72 5.42 -4.64
CA ALA A 54 1.83 6.86 -4.87
C ALA A 54 2.72 7.54 -3.81
N HIS A 55 2.66 7.10 -2.56
CA HIS A 55 3.49 7.62 -1.48
C HIS A 55 4.98 7.28 -1.69
N THR A 56 5.28 6.03 -2.03
CA THR A 56 6.64 5.60 -2.39
C THR A 56 7.18 6.41 -3.57
N ASN A 57 6.41 6.53 -4.66
CA ASN A 57 6.81 7.33 -5.82
C ASN A 57 7.02 8.81 -5.46
N CYS A 58 6.24 9.36 -4.52
CA CYS A 58 6.42 10.73 -4.05
C CYS A 58 7.76 10.93 -3.35
N TYR A 59 8.16 9.96 -2.50
CA TYR A 59 9.47 9.96 -1.86
C TYR A 59 10.60 9.78 -2.88
N GLU A 60 10.46 8.87 -3.84
CA GLU A 60 11.44 8.64 -4.91
C GLU A 60 11.66 9.88 -5.78
N ASN A 61 10.58 10.62 -6.06
CA ASN A 61 10.62 11.90 -6.80
C ASN A 61 11.12 13.08 -5.96
N ARG A 62 11.51 12.87 -4.70
CA ARG A 62 12.06 13.88 -3.80
C ARG A 62 11.13 15.08 -3.57
N ALA A 63 9.83 14.88 -3.68
CA ALA A 63 8.86 15.89 -3.27
C ALA A 63 8.94 16.10 -1.73
N PRO A 64 8.59 17.28 -1.20
CA PRO A 64 8.70 17.52 0.23
C PRO A 64 7.94 16.46 1.05
N MET A 65 8.63 15.86 2.04
CA MET A 65 8.08 14.75 2.85
C MET A 65 6.67 15.04 3.38
N LYS A 66 6.44 16.24 3.93
CA LYS A 66 5.13 16.66 4.42
C LYS A 66 4.03 16.59 3.35
N VAL A 67 4.35 16.99 2.11
CA VAL A 67 3.39 16.93 0.99
C VAL A 67 3.06 15.49 0.65
N CYS A 68 4.07 14.61 0.61
CA CYS A 68 3.87 13.18 0.38
C CYS A 68 3.01 12.54 1.48
N ASP A 69 3.32 12.80 2.75
CA ASP A 69 2.61 12.22 3.89
C ASP A 69 1.17 12.73 3.98
N ASP A 70 0.93 14.03 3.77
CA ASP A 70 -0.41 14.59 3.79
C ASP A 70 -1.28 14.03 2.64
N THR A 71 -0.69 13.88 1.46
CA THR A 71 -1.36 13.29 0.29
C THR A 71 -1.68 11.82 0.53
N PHE A 72 -0.73 11.07 1.09
CA PHE A 72 -0.92 9.67 1.47
C PHE A 72 -2.03 9.51 2.51
N CYS A 73 -1.98 10.28 3.59
CA CYS A 73 -2.97 10.26 4.67
C CYS A 73 -4.38 10.54 4.14
N LYS A 74 -4.54 11.52 3.25
CA LYS A 74 -5.83 11.80 2.59
C LYS A 74 -6.29 10.60 1.76
N CYS A 75 -5.42 10.07 0.90
CA CYS A 75 -5.73 8.97 0.00
C CYS A 75 -6.21 7.70 0.75
N ILE A 76 -5.45 7.31 1.78
CA ILE A 76 -5.72 6.05 2.49
C ILE A 76 -7.00 6.13 3.32
N GLN A 77 -7.27 7.28 3.95
CA GLN A 77 -8.53 7.51 4.67
C GLN A 77 -9.74 7.57 3.73
N ASP A 78 -9.60 8.24 2.57
CA ASP A 78 -10.65 8.26 1.54
C ASP A 78 -10.98 6.85 1.02
N SER A 79 -9.96 6.00 0.88
CA SER A 79 -10.10 4.60 0.48
C SER A 79 -10.84 3.73 1.52
N ALA A 80 -10.76 4.12 2.80
CA ALA A 80 -11.37 3.41 3.92
C ALA A 80 -12.79 3.91 4.29
N LYS A 81 -13.33 4.91 3.58
CA LYS A 81 -14.66 5.46 3.86
C LYS A 81 -15.74 4.39 3.96
N LYS A 82 -16.65 4.59 4.93
CA LYS A 82 -17.79 3.73 5.28
C LYS A 82 -17.39 2.33 5.79
N LYS A 83 -16.14 2.14 6.23
CA LYS A 83 -15.67 0.91 6.90
C LYS A 83 -14.88 1.29 8.17
N PRO A 84 -15.50 1.31 9.36
CA PRO A 84 -14.88 1.81 10.59
C PRO A 84 -13.55 1.15 10.94
N THR A 85 -13.47 -0.19 10.91
CA THR A 85 -12.22 -0.90 11.22
C THR A 85 -11.14 -0.65 10.16
N CYS A 86 -11.52 -0.59 8.88
CA CYS A 86 -10.60 -0.18 7.83
C CYS A 86 -10.10 1.25 8.01
N MET A 87 -10.97 2.17 8.47
CA MET A 87 -10.61 3.55 8.77
C MET A 87 -9.63 3.64 9.93
N PHE A 88 -9.81 2.81 10.96
CA PHE A 88 -8.85 2.70 12.06
C PHE A 88 -7.45 2.30 11.54
N HIS A 89 -7.38 1.26 10.70
CA HIS A 89 -6.10 0.88 10.09
C HIS A 89 -5.53 1.98 9.18
N ALA A 90 -6.36 2.62 8.35
CA ALA A 90 -5.92 3.73 7.50
C ALA A 90 -5.32 4.90 8.32
N ALA A 91 -5.93 5.23 9.46
CA ALA A 91 -5.38 6.23 10.38
C ALA A 91 -4.04 5.78 10.98
N ASN A 92 -3.91 4.51 11.37
CA ASN A 92 -2.64 3.96 11.87
C ASN A 92 -1.54 3.98 10.82
N PHE A 93 -1.84 3.62 9.57
CA PHE A 93 -0.86 3.69 8.48
C PHE A 93 -0.39 5.13 8.24
N CYS A 94 -1.29 6.12 8.27
CA CYS A 94 -0.93 7.53 8.21
C CYS A 94 -0.01 7.94 9.38
N ALA A 95 -0.33 7.50 10.61
CA ALA A 95 0.50 7.79 11.78
C ALA A 95 1.90 7.17 11.68
N VAL A 96 1.99 5.91 11.23
CA VAL A 96 3.26 5.20 11.00
C VAL A 96 4.09 5.90 9.93
N ALA A 97 3.47 6.29 8.80
CA ALA A 97 4.16 7.02 7.74
C ALA A 97 4.75 8.34 8.25
N ARG A 98 4.01 9.10 9.06
CA ARG A 98 4.52 10.35 9.65
C ARG A 98 5.60 10.12 10.70
N ALA A 99 5.48 9.08 11.52
CA ALA A 99 6.41 8.80 12.60
C ALA A 99 7.76 8.26 12.08
N PHE A 100 7.72 7.39 11.06
CA PHE A 100 8.91 6.65 10.60
C PHE A 100 9.32 6.97 9.16
N GLY A 101 8.50 7.71 8.40
CA GLY A 101 8.74 8.03 7.00
C GLY A 101 10.03 8.81 6.76
N VAL A 102 10.48 9.62 7.73
CA VAL A 102 11.75 10.34 7.67
C VAL A 102 12.96 9.42 7.43
N LEU A 103 12.93 8.20 7.98
CA LEU A 103 14.02 7.23 7.79
C LEU A 103 14.12 6.81 6.33
N GLN A 104 12.98 6.49 5.71
CA GLN A 104 12.93 6.08 4.31
C GLN A 104 13.17 7.24 3.36
N TYR A 105 12.56 8.39 3.64
CA TYR A 105 12.75 9.62 2.89
C TYR A 105 14.23 10.02 2.82
N ASN A 106 14.95 9.92 3.95
CA ASN A 106 16.37 10.21 4.01
C ASN A 106 17.23 9.14 3.35
N LYS A 107 16.86 7.85 3.41
CA LYS A 107 17.60 6.77 2.71
C LYS A 107 17.64 7.00 1.20
N LEU A 108 16.56 7.51 0.62
CA LEU A 108 16.45 7.81 -0.81
C LEU A 108 17.16 9.11 -1.23
N ARG A 109 17.67 9.88 -0.26
CA ARG A 109 18.51 11.05 -0.46
C ARG A 109 19.96 10.66 -0.14
N PRO A 110 20.84 10.38 -1.13
CA PRO A 110 22.28 10.37 -0.87
C PRO A 110 22.63 11.66 -0.13
N GLN A 111 23.46 11.57 0.91
CA GLN A 111 23.90 12.77 1.62
C GLN A 111 24.44 13.76 0.58
N ALA A 112 23.85 14.96 0.53
CA ALA A 112 24.47 16.04 -0.20
C ALA A 112 25.90 16.17 0.35
N GLN A 113 26.89 16.08 -0.54
CA GLN A 113 28.27 16.40 -0.20
C GLN A 113 28.27 17.75 0.55
N PRO A 114 29.05 17.88 1.65
CA PRO A 114 29.19 19.17 2.31
C PRO A 114 29.72 20.20 1.29
N PRO A 115 29.28 21.47 1.35
CA PRO A 115 29.79 22.49 0.45
C PRO A 115 31.31 22.62 0.63
N SER A 116 32.03 22.60 -0.50
CA SER A 116 33.45 22.93 -0.61
C SER A 116 33.72 24.38 -0.23
#